data_AF-A0A2H9L023-F1
#
_entry.id   AF-A0A2H9L023-F1
#
_cell.length_a   1.000
_cell.length_b   1.000
_cell.length_c   1.000
_cell.angle_alpha   90.00
_cell.angle_beta   90.00
_cell.angle_gamma   90.00
#
_symmetry.space_group_name_H-M   'P 1'
#
loop_
_entity.id
_entity.type
_entity.pdbx_description
1 polymer ?
#
loop_
_entity_poly.entity_id
_entity_poly.type
_entity_poly.pdbx_seq_one_letter_code
_entity_poly.pdbx_strand_id
1 'polypeptide(L)'
;MLWACFHIKELRVGTSFVEFVIDSGSNSSFFAFGDSIKFAIPKRGKRDSLMPIGGTSLDLHKLPEFDLVLEDAAGDALRLKVEGFCAAFGNKKSQSAINQAKAIPSILGLDFLRKHKLRLFVDAYKKEAYLEKD
;
A
#
# COMPACT_ATOMS: atom_id res chain seq x y z
N MET A 1 -9.92 6.78 -3.68
CA MET A 1 -9.23 5.54 -3.25
C MET A 1 -9.18 4.61 -4.45
N LEU A 2 -8.19 3.72 -4.52
CA LEU A 2 -7.95 2.84 -5.65
C LEU A 2 -7.97 1.38 -5.20
N TRP A 3 -8.81 0.57 -5.82
CA TRP A 3 -8.83 -0.88 -5.59
C TRP A 3 -7.76 -1.57 -6.42
N ALA A 4 -7.07 -2.51 -5.80
CA ALA A 4 -6.05 -3.31 -6.46
C ALA A 4 -6.14 -4.77 -6.04
N CYS A 5 -5.84 -5.64 -6.98
CA CYS A 5 -5.64 -7.07 -6.76
C CYS A 5 -4.14 -7.36 -6.68
N PHE A 6 -3.71 -8.18 -5.73
CA PHE A 6 -2.30 -8.55 -5.60
C PHE A 6 -2.13 -10.01 -5.23
N HIS A 7 -0.94 -10.54 -5.53
CA HIS A 7 -0.54 -11.91 -5.21
C HIS A 7 0.95 -11.95 -4.85
N ILE A 8 1.28 -12.42 -3.63
CA ILE A 8 2.68 -12.52 -3.16
C ILE A 8 3.04 -14.00 -3.01
N LYS A 9 3.58 -14.59 -4.08
CA LYS A 9 3.84 -16.02 -4.19
C LYS A 9 4.77 -16.54 -3.09
N GLU A 10 5.86 -15.81 -2.83
CA GLU A 10 6.91 -16.18 -1.87
C GLU A 10 6.38 -16.21 -0.43
N LEU A 11 5.36 -15.41 -0.14
CA LEU A 11 4.71 -15.36 1.17
C LEU A 11 3.44 -16.22 1.25
N ARG A 12 3.06 -16.89 0.15
CA ARG A 12 1.81 -17.67 0.02
C ARG A 12 0.56 -16.84 0.29
N VAL A 13 0.62 -15.53 0.02
CA VAL A 13 -0.55 -14.66 0.06
C VAL A 13 -1.23 -14.81 -1.29
N GLY A 14 -2.36 -15.53 -1.33
CA GLY A 14 -3.16 -15.74 -2.54
C GLY A 14 -3.74 -14.44 -3.10
N THR A 15 -4.42 -14.55 -4.24
CA THR A 15 -5.11 -13.42 -4.89
C THR A 15 -6.01 -12.69 -3.90
N SER A 16 -5.66 -11.44 -3.61
CA SER A 16 -6.29 -10.65 -2.55
C SER A 16 -6.58 -9.23 -3.04
N PHE A 17 -7.63 -8.62 -2.51
CA PHE A 17 -8.05 -7.26 -2.86
C PHE A 17 -7.78 -6.29 -1.71
N VAL A 18 -7.16 -5.17 -2.05
CA VAL A 18 -6.77 -4.10 -1.14
C VAL A 18 -7.24 -2.76 -1.71
N GLU A 19 -7.59 -1.86 -0.81
CA GLU A 19 -7.87 -0.47 -1.15
C GLU A 19 -6.68 0.39 -0.75
N PHE A 20 -6.17 1.17 -1.70
CA PHE A 20 -5.08 2.11 -1.48
C PHE A 20 -5.56 3.55 -1.50
N VAL A 21 -4.98 4.35 -0.62
CA VAL A 21 -4.94 5.80 -0.78
C VAL A 21 -3.75 6.13 -1.66
N ILE A 22 -3.99 6.89 -2.74
CA ILE A 22 -2.91 7.51 -3.52
C ILE A 22 -2.50 8.78 -2.77
N ASP A 23 -1.25 8.81 -2.30
CA ASP A 23 -0.76 9.89 -1.44
C ASP A 23 0.55 10.47 -1.99
N SER A 24 0.45 11.57 -2.72
CA SER A 24 1.61 12.31 -3.22
C SER A 24 2.40 13.02 -2.12
N GLY A 25 1.88 13.11 -0.89
CA GLY A 25 2.61 13.60 0.29
C GLY A 25 3.49 12.53 0.95
N SER A 26 3.27 11.26 0.63
CA SER A 26 4.05 10.13 1.16
C SER A 26 5.16 9.71 0.20
N ASN A 27 6.40 9.67 0.70
CA ASN A 27 7.55 9.22 -0.09
C ASN A 27 7.61 7.70 -0.31
N SER A 28 6.87 6.93 0.48
CA SER A 28 6.96 5.47 0.52
C SER A 28 5.59 4.81 0.45
N SER A 29 5.52 3.68 -0.25
CA SER A 29 4.31 2.87 -0.37
C SER A 29 4.35 1.65 0.54
N PHE A 30 3.22 1.32 1.14
CA PHE A 30 3.13 0.19 2.07
C PHE A 30 1.70 -0.33 2.26
N PHE A 31 1.60 -1.61 2.63
CA PHE A 31 0.39 -2.16 3.22
C PHE A 31 0.32 -1.73 4.69
N ALA A 32 -0.83 -1.18 5.10
CA ALA A 32 -1.04 -0.80 6.47
C ALA A 32 -1.11 -2.02 7.41
N PHE A 33 -1.09 -1.75 8.71
CA PHE A 33 -1.13 -2.81 9.72
C PHE A 33 -2.43 -3.62 9.69
N GLY A 34 -3.57 -2.97 9.46
CA GLY A 34 -4.86 -3.66 9.31
C GLY A 34 -4.84 -4.67 8.16
N ASP A 35 -4.38 -4.22 6.99
CA ASP A 35 -4.28 -5.06 5.79
C ASP A 35 -3.21 -6.15 5.91
N SER A 36 -2.07 -5.84 6.53
CA SER A 36 -1.01 -6.83 6.78
C SER A 36 -1.52 -7.99 7.63
N ILE A 37 -2.36 -7.73 8.65
CA ILE A 37 -3.03 -8.78 9.42
C ILE A 37 -4.08 -9.49 8.58
N LYS A 38 -4.94 -8.73 7.89
CA LYS A 38 -6.05 -9.26 7.07
C LYS A 38 -5.57 -10.30 6.07
N PHE A 39 -4.44 -10.04 5.42
CA PHE A 39 -3.87 -10.91 4.39
C PHE A 39 -2.83 -11.91 4.94
N ALA A 40 -2.70 -12.01 6.27
CA ALA A 40 -1.74 -12.86 6.95
C ALA A 40 -0.29 -12.68 6.43
N ILE A 41 0.10 -11.45 6.10
CA ILE A 41 1.46 -11.13 5.68
C ILE A 41 2.38 -11.38 6.88
N PRO A 42 3.34 -12.31 6.77
CA PRO A 42 4.19 -12.64 7.89
C PRO A 42 5.17 -11.49 8.18
N LYS A 43 5.38 -11.18 9.46
CA LYS A 43 6.43 -10.24 9.92
C LYS A 43 7.81 -10.88 9.73
N ARG A 44 8.30 -10.90 8.49
CA ARG A 44 9.58 -11.49 8.06
C ARG A 44 10.44 -10.44 7.35
N GLY A 45 11.73 -10.71 7.23
CA GLY A 45 12.70 -9.83 6.56
C GLY A 45 13.32 -8.75 7.46
N LYS A 46 14.26 -7.98 6.90
CA LYS A 46 14.87 -6.84 7.59
C LYS A 46 13.81 -5.76 7.84
N ARG A 47 13.78 -5.26 9.07
CA ARG A 47 13.10 -4.01 9.41
C ARG A 47 13.77 -2.92 8.60
N ASP A 48 13.03 -2.31 7.69
CA ASP A 48 13.58 -1.29 6.79
C ASP A 48 13.60 0.06 7.51
N SER A 49 12.52 0.39 8.21
CA SER A 49 12.41 1.65 8.95
C SER A 49 11.32 1.65 10.02
N LEU A 50 11.35 2.68 10.87
CA LEU A 50 10.26 3.11 11.72
C LEU A 50 9.52 4.24 11.02
N MET A 51 8.23 4.06 10.75
CA MET A 51 7.40 5.12 10.20
C MET A 51 6.59 5.78 11.33
N PRO A 52 6.88 7.04 11.71
CA PRO A 52 6.04 7.79 12.61
C PRO A 52 4.77 8.26 11.86
N ILE A 53 3.60 7.99 12.41
CA ILE A 53 2.33 8.38 11.82
C ILE A 53 1.28 8.54 12.91
N GLY A 54 0.59 9.68 12.96
CA GLY A 54 -0.49 9.94 13.92
C GLY A 54 -0.13 9.73 15.40
N GLY A 55 1.11 10.03 15.82
CA GLY A 55 1.58 9.82 17.20
C GLY A 55 1.92 8.37 17.56
N THR A 56 1.82 7.44 16.61
CA THR A 56 2.34 6.07 16.72
C THR A 56 3.55 5.86 15.81
N SER A 57 4.22 4.72 15.98
CA SER A 57 5.25 4.28 15.04
C SER A 57 4.98 2.85 14.59
N LEU A 58 5.20 2.59 13.31
CA LEU A 58 5.04 1.28 12.70
C LEU A 58 6.40 0.75 12.24
N ASP A 59 6.60 -0.55 12.40
CA ASP A 59 7.72 -1.25 11.80
C ASP A 59 7.40 -1.54 10.35
N LEU A 60 8.19 -1.03 9.41
CA LEU A 60 8.07 -1.38 8.00
C LEU A 60 8.98 -2.56 7.69
N HIS A 61 8.38 -3.61 7.11
CA HIS A 61 9.07 -4.81 6.67
C HIS A 61 8.98 -4.92 5.15
N LYS A 62 10.14 -4.99 4.50
CA LYS A 62 10.21 -5.09 3.05
C LYS A 62 9.63 -6.41 2.56
N LEU A 63 8.82 -6.33 1.52
CA LEU A 63 8.21 -7.49 0.86
C LEU A 63 9.07 -7.96 -0.32
N PRO A 64 9.01 -9.26 -0.67
CA PRO A 64 9.50 -9.71 -1.96
C PRO A 64 8.74 -9.01 -3.09
N GLU A 65 9.27 -9.12 -4.31
CA GLU A 65 8.57 -8.66 -5.50
C GLU A 65 7.20 -9.35 -5.63
N PHE A 66 6.20 -8.62 -6.10
CA PHE A 66 4.87 -9.18 -6.37
C PHE A 66 4.16 -8.47 -7.52
N ASP A 67 3.14 -9.11 -8.07
CA ASP A 67 2.27 -8.51 -9.08
C ASP A 67 1.12 -7.76 -8.41
N LEU A 68 0.90 -6.53 -8.85
CA LEU A 68 -0.24 -5.69 -8.52
C LEU A 68 -1.04 -5.43 -9.79
N VAL A 69 -2.34 -5.65 -9.75
CA VAL A 69 -3.27 -5.43 -10.85
C VAL A 69 -4.24 -4.34 -10.45
N LEU A 70 -4.26 -3.28 -11.24
CA LEU A 70 -5.21 -2.18 -11.15
C LEU A 70 -6.24 -2.39 -12.26
N GLU A 71 -7.52 -2.17 -11.96
CA GLU A 71 -8.61 -2.23 -12.93
C GLU A 71 -9.20 -0.83 -13.07
N ASP A 72 -9.43 -0.38 -14.30
CA ASP A 72 -10.10 0.89 -14.57
C ASP A 72 -11.63 0.73 -14.61
N ALA A 73 -12.34 1.83 -14.88
CA ALA A 73 -13.80 1.82 -14.94
C ALA A 73 -14.36 1.04 -16.15
N ALA A 74 -13.55 0.77 -17.18
CA ALA A 74 -13.92 -0.01 -18.35
C ALA A 74 -13.65 -1.51 -18.17
N GLY A 75 -12.99 -1.90 -17.07
CA GLY A 75 -12.58 -3.28 -16.81
C GLY A 75 -11.21 -3.63 -17.40
N ASP A 76 -10.47 -2.65 -17.93
CA ASP A 76 -9.13 -2.87 -18.43
C ASP A 76 -8.14 -3.00 -17.28
N ALA A 77 -7.29 -4.03 -17.35
CA ALA A 77 -6.37 -4.38 -16.29
C ALA A 77 -4.94 -3.90 -16.57
N LEU A 78 -4.44 -2.99 -15.75
CA LEU A 78 -3.03 -2.60 -15.71
C LEU A 78 -2.27 -3.48 -14.71
N ARG A 79 -1.41 -4.36 -15.22
CA ARG A 79 -0.54 -5.24 -14.42
C ARG A 79 0.83 -4.58 -14.19
N LEU A 80 1.24 -4.49 -12.94
CA LEU A 80 2.47 -3.85 -12.48
C LEU A 80 3.26 -4.81 -11.60
N LYS A 81 4.56 -4.93 -11.88
CA LYS A 81 5.49 -5.68 -11.04
C LYS A 81 6.09 -4.75 -9.98
N VAL A 82 5.74 -4.98 -8.72
CA VAL A 82 6.09 -4.12 -7.60
C VAL A 82 7.30 -4.68 -6.87
N GLU A 83 8.32 -3.86 -6.65
CA GLU A 83 9.48 -4.22 -5.81
C GLU A 83 9.74 -3.08 -4.83
N GLY A 84 10.27 -3.41 -3.65
CA GLY A 84 10.61 -2.40 -2.65
C GLY A 84 9.46 -1.96 -1.76
N PHE A 85 8.27 -2.56 -1.94
CA PHE A 85 7.11 -2.30 -1.11
C PHE A 85 7.30 -2.81 0.33
N CYS A 86 6.61 -2.19 1.27
CA CYS A 86 6.65 -2.60 2.67
C CYS A 86 5.28 -3.07 3.18
N ALA A 87 5.29 -3.91 4.22
CA ALA A 87 4.16 -4.16 5.09
C ALA A 87 4.42 -3.56 6.47
N ALA A 88 3.44 -2.86 7.01
CA ALA A 88 3.53 -2.17 8.29
C ALA A 88 3.03 -3.05 9.43
N PHE A 89 3.77 -3.06 10.55
CA PHE A 89 3.39 -3.80 11.75
C PHE A 89 3.42 -2.90 12.98
N GLY A 90 2.42 -3.04 13.84
CA GLY A 90 2.40 -2.33 15.12
C GLY A 90 3.57 -2.76 16.02
N ASN A 91 4.16 -1.80 16.74
CA ASN A 91 5.22 -2.05 17.72
C ASN A 91 4.73 -1.96 19.18
N LYS A 92 3.53 -1.44 19.43
CA LYS A 92 2.92 -1.31 20.77
C LYS A 92 1.94 -2.44 21.06
N LYS A 93 1.87 -2.82 22.34
CA LYS A 93 0.98 -3.89 22.84
C LYS A 93 -0.37 -3.40 23.36
N SER A 94 -0.57 -2.08 23.56
CA SER A 94 -1.84 -1.58 24.08
C SER A 94 -2.93 -1.61 23.01
N GLN A 95 -4.14 -2.01 23.42
CA GLN A 95 -5.27 -2.12 22.49
C GLN A 95 -5.58 -0.80 21.77
N SER A 96 -5.49 0.33 22.48
CA SER A 96 -5.69 1.67 21.89
C SER A 96 -4.68 1.96 20.77
N ALA A 97 -3.40 1.65 20.97
CA ALA A 97 -2.37 1.88 19.95
C ALA A 97 -2.53 0.92 18.77
N ILE A 98 -2.95 -0.32 19.02
CA ILE A 98 -3.28 -1.30 17.98
C ILE A 98 -4.45 -0.78 17.12
N ASN A 99 -5.50 -0.25 17.76
CA ASN A 99 -6.66 0.28 17.04
C ASN A 99 -6.28 1.50 16.19
N GLN A 100 -5.46 2.42 16.72
CA GLN A 100 -4.93 3.55 15.95
C GLN A 100 -4.07 3.08 14.77
N ALA A 101 -3.19 2.10 14.99
CA ALA A 101 -2.34 1.54 13.94
C ALA A 101 -3.16 0.87 12.82
N LYS A 102 -4.29 0.22 13.17
CA LYS A 102 -5.20 -0.41 12.21
C LYS A 102 -6.03 0.60 11.41
N ALA A 103 -6.21 1.82 11.91
CA ALA A 103 -6.98 2.86 11.23
C ALA A 103 -6.23 3.54 10.09
N ILE A 104 -4.90 3.34 10.01
CA ILE A 104 -4.08 3.86 8.93
C ILE A 104 -4.40 3.08 7.65
N PRO A 105 -4.70 3.75 6.52
CA PRO A 105 -4.95 3.08 5.26
C PRO A 105 -3.65 2.61 4.61
N SER A 106 -3.73 1.61 3.73
CA SER A 106 -2.62 1.27 2.85
C SER A 106 -2.36 2.40 1.85
N ILE A 107 -1.09 2.67 1.56
CA ILE A 107 -0.67 3.86 0.79
C ILE A 107 0.12 3.45 -0.46
N LEU A 108 -0.22 4.08 -1.59
CA LEU A 108 0.65 4.21 -2.76
C LEU A 108 1.21 5.63 -2.81
N GLY A 109 2.49 5.75 -2.49
CA GLY A 109 3.25 6.98 -2.44
C GLY A 109 4.05 7.28 -3.71
N LEU A 110 4.90 8.30 -3.61
CA LEU A 110 5.71 8.81 -4.73
C LEU A 110 6.71 7.78 -5.29
N ASP A 111 7.23 6.87 -4.48
CA ASP A 111 8.11 5.79 -4.92
C ASP A 111 7.44 4.88 -5.96
N PHE A 112 6.21 4.45 -5.68
CA PHE A 112 5.41 3.62 -6.57
C PHE A 112 5.03 4.42 -7.83
N LEU A 113 4.51 5.64 -7.65
CA LEU A 113 4.08 6.48 -8.78
C LEU A 113 5.23 6.76 -9.75
N ARG A 114 6.41 7.15 -9.23
CA ARG A 114 7.60 7.42 -10.07
C ARG A 114 8.10 6.15 -10.75
N LYS A 115 8.20 5.03 -10.03
CA LYS A 115 8.69 3.76 -10.58
C LYS A 115 7.83 3.29 -11.76
N HIS A 116 6.51 3.44 -11.65
CA HIS A 116 5.56 3.00 -12.66
C HIS A 116 5.17 4.10 -13.67
N LYS A 117 5.79 5.28 -13.58
CA LYS A 117 5.52 6.45 -14.44
C LYS A 117 4.03 6.83 -14.44
N LEU A 118 3.43 6.84 -13.25
CA LEU A 118 2.04 7.20 -13.04
C LEU A 118 1.95 8.65 -12.57
N ARG A 119 1.03 9.40 -13.17
CA ARG A 119 0.66 10.76 -12.76
C ARG A 119 -0.71 10.72 -12.11
N LEU A 120 -0.87 11.44 -11.00
CA LEU A 120 -2.17 11.69 -10.40
C LEU A 120 -2.73 12.99 -10.98
N PHE A 121 -3.82 12.89 -11.73
CA PHE A 121 -4.59 14.03 -12.19
C PHE A 121 -5.77 14.24 -11.24
N VAL A 122 -6.02 15.49 -10.85
CA VAL A 122 -7.14 15.88 -9.99
C VAL A 122 -7.81 17.11 -10.59
N ASP A 123 -9.06 16.95 -10.99
CA ASP A 123 -9.94 18.05 -11.42
C ASP A 123 -11.00 18.27 -10.34
N ALA A 124 -10.77 19.27 -9.49
CA ALA A 124 -11.68 19.61 -8.40
C ALA A 124 -13.02 20.17 -8.90
N TYR A 125 -13.04 20.82 -10.08
CA TYR A 125 -14.27 21.37 -10.65
C TYR A 125 -15.19 20.24 -11.14
N LYS A 126 -14.63 19.26 -11.85
CA LYS A 126 -15.35 18.07 -12.29
C LYS A 126 -15.56 17.04 -11.18
N LYS A 127 -14.85 17.18 -10.07
CA LYS A 127 -14.82 16.23 -8.93
C LYS A 127 -14.29 14.86 -9.35
N GLU A 128 -13.25 14.86 -10.19
CA GLU A 128 -12.66 13.66 -10.74
C GLU A 128 -11.18 13.57 -10.37
N ALA A 129 -10.71 12.35 -10.13
CA ALA A 129 -9.30 12.07 -9.95
C ALA A 129 -8.97 10.71 -10.57
N TYR A 130 -7.89 10.65 -11.34
CA TYR A 130 -7.46 9.43 -12.01
C TYR A 130 -5.94 9.34 -12.08
N LEU A 131 -5.45 8.11 -12.29
CA LEU A 131 -4.05 7.86 -12.61
C LEU A 131 -3.89 7.72 -14.12
N GLU A 132 -2.92 8.43 -14.67
CA GLU A 132 -2.51 8.33 -16.07
C GLU A 132 -1.09 7.77 -16.15
N LYS A 133 -0.83 6.92 -17.13
CA LYS A 133 0.50 6.35 -17.37
C LYS A 133 1.17 7.07 -18.53
N ASP A 134 2.40 7.52 -18.31
CA ASP A 134 3.26 8.10 -19.34
C ASP A 134 3.86 7.07 -20.30
#